data_AF-A0A5E5BL99-F1
#
_entry.id   AF-A0A5E5BL99-F1
#
_cell.length_a   1.000
_cell.length_b   1.000
_cell.length_c   1.000
_cell.angle_alpha   90.00
_cell.angle_beta   90.00
_cell.angle_gamma   90.00
#
_symmetry.space_group_name_H-M   'P 1'
#
loop_
_entity.id
_entity.type
_entity.pdbx_description
1 polymer ?
#
loop_
_entity_poly.entity_id
_entity_poly.type
_entity_poly.pdbx_seq_one_letter_code
_entity_poly.pdbx_strand_id
1 'polypeptide(L)'
;MAASLVVLRERPSGLEVLLLRRAVRTGDFSSDAYVFPGGVVDAADRQGHAVCIGMDDATASERLQLTDHGLDYYVAAVRECFEETGVLFAVDATGVPIGASALDDMRAQRNALHDGKIDIASLCCASNVRLAPDHLRYLSHWVTPLALPKRFDTRFFLAMLPEGQSVEVDQIETAAHRWMRPHYALTHADQLRLLPPTRKLLQWLESMGTAERAMATASTLAARREIPRIQPRLANGKRGRWPVTPDEPAWAELTLTDPHEQGIGSYDIVPGNVVTLMPGVLRVTASNPGMMTGPGTNTYLIGGGSQNEWAVIDPGPDDPAHTDTILRATPGVIRQIFVTHTHRDHSPGARLLKAKTGAVTYGMKARHDEGQDTAFVPDIALCDDDEVTLPDGRTLRAIHTPGHAANHLCYSLDDAKLVFTGDHVMQGSTVVINPPDGHMATYLESLEKLAASAPQWLAPGHGFVIDRPAQRIARLVAHRLAREATTLAALADVGPASIDMLTPLVYADVPATRHGVARRSLRAHLDKLAEDGRAVVSADGIWRLRGETEAG
;
A
#
# COMPACT_ATOMS: atom_id res chain seq x y z
N MET A 1 -20.21 -10.11 14.72
CA MET A 1 -18.84 -9.81 15.21
C MET A 1 -18.08 -11.11 15.28
N ALA A 2 -16.76 -11.08 15.13
CA ALA A 2 -15.92 -12.27 15.17
C ALA A 2 -14.57 -11.99 15.83
N ALA A 3 -13.96 -13.05 16.36
CA ALA A 3 -12.64 -13.03 16.95
C ALA A 3 -11.82 -14.20 16.40
N SER A 4 -10.56 -13.96 16.05
CA SER A 4 -9.66 -15.00 15.53
C SER A 4 -8.30 -14.91 16.21
N LEU A 5 -7.69 -16.06 16.45
CA LEU A 5 -6.44 -16.17 17.19
C LEU A 5 -5.31 -16.72 16.31
N VAL A 6 -4.29 -15.90 16.12
CA VAL A 6 -3.04 -16.28 15.46
C VAL A 6 -2.14 -16.91 16.52
N VAL A 7 -1.99 -18.23 16.48
CA VAL A 7 -1.14 -18.97 17.43
C VAL A 7 0.24 -19.22 16.83
N LEU A 8 1.28 -18.78 17.54
CA LEU A 8 2.67 -18.91 17.14
C LEU A 8 3.40 -19.97 17.95
N ARG A 9 4.42 -20.58 17.34
CA ARG A 9 5.47 -21.30 18.07
C ARG A 9 6.82 -21.03 17.43
N GLU A 10 7.86 -21.08 18.25
CA GLU A 10 9.25 -20.98 17.79
C GLU A 10 9.87 -22.38 17.67
N ARG A 11 10.61 -22.61 16.59
CA ARG A 11 11.37 -23.85 16.35
C ARG A 11 12.80 -23.48 15.94
N PRO A 12 13.77 -24.41 16.02
CA PRO A 12 15.11 -24.17 15.46
C PRO A 12 15.08 -23.81 13.96
N SER A 13 14.05 -24.24 13.22
CA SER A 13 13.80 -23.88 11.82
C SER A 13 13.16 -22.50 11.63
N GLY A 14 12.87 -21.78 12.71
CA GLY A 14 12.23 -20.47 12.76
C GLY A 14 10.74 -20.49 13.11
N LEU A 15 10.14 -19.30 13.04
CA LEU A 15 8.75 -19.04 13.39
C LEU A 15 7.76 -19.89 12.59
N GLU A 16 6.84 -20.53 13.30
CA GLU A 16 5.70 -21.24 12.73
C GLU A 16 4.38 -20.71 13.28
N VAL A 17 3.36 -20.73 12.43
CA VAL A 17 1.99 -20.33 12.77
C VAL A 17 1.02 -21.47 12.53
N LEU A 18 0.02 -21.58 13.41
CA LEU A 18 -1.05 -22.56 13.29
C LEU A 18 -2.07 -22.10 12.25
N LEU A 19 -2.32 -22.95 11.25
CA LEU A 19 -3.38 -22.77 10.27
C LEU A 19 -4.30 -24.00 10.26
N LEU A 20 -5.60 -23.74 10.20
CA LEU A 20 -6.66 -24.74 10.12
C LEU A 20 -7.22 -24.80 8.71
N ARG A 21 -7.39 -26.00 8.17
CA ARG A 21 -8.07 -26.24 6.90
C ARG A 21 -9.55 -26.43 7.18
N ARG A 22 -10.37 -25.50 6.72
CA ARG A 22 -11.84 -25.59 6.88
C ARG A 22 -12.40 -26.80 6.12
N ALA A 23 -13.37 -27.47 6.73
CA ALA A 23 -14.11 -28.55 6.08
C ALA A 23 -14.77 -28.08 4.78
N VAL A 24 -14.89 -28.99 3.81
CA VAL A 24 -15.52 -28.68 2.52
C VAL A 24 -17.03 -28.55 2.72
N ARG A 25 -17.57 -27.33 2.58
CA ARG A 25 -19.01 -27.03 2.61
C ARG A 25 -19.44 -26.44 1.26
N THR A 26 -20.53 -26.96 0.68
CA THR A 26 -21.07 -26.47 -0.59
C THR A 26 -21.62 -25.04 -0.43
N GLY A 27 -21.17 -24.11 -1.28
CA GLY A 27 -21.67 -22.71 -1.27
C GLY A 27 -20.99 -21.78 -0.26
N ASP A 28 -20.01 -22.25 0.53
CA ASP A 28 -19.17 -21.39 1.38
C ASP A 28 -17.90 -20.96 0.62
N PHE A 29 -17.72 -19.65 0.43
CA PHE A 29 -16.54 -19.08 -0.24
C PHE A 29 -15.21 -19.46 0.45
N SER A 30 -15.26 -19.69 1.76
CA SER A 30 -14.11 -20.07 2.59
C SER A 30 -13.94 -21.59 2.76
N SER A 31 -14.78 -22.39 2.10
CA SER A 31 -14.65 -23.85 2.04
C SER A 31 -13.26 -24.24 1.57
N ASP A 32 -12.61 -25.18 2.24
CA ASP A 32 -11.26 -25.67 1.93
C ASP A 32 -10.12 -24.63 2.09
N ALA A 33 -10.41 -23.44 2.62
CA ALA A 33 -9.39 -22.42 2.87
C ALA A 33 -8.61 -22.70 4.16
N TYR A 34 -7.34 -22.30 4.17
CA TYR A 34 -6.54 -22.26 5.39
C TYR A 34 -6.76 -20.92 6.12
N VAL A 35 -7.14 -21.01 7.40
CA VAL A 35 -7.51 -19.87 8.26
C VAL A 35 -6.85 -20.00 9.64
N PHE A 36 -6.87 -18.92 10.42
CA PHE A 36 -6.57 -18.98 11.85
C PHE A 36 -7.80 -19.50 12.60
N PRO A 37 -7.62 -20.14 13.78
CA PRO A 37 -8.76 -20.50 14.61
C PRO A 37 -9.59 -19.28 14.98
N GLY A 38 -10.92 -19.42 15.00
CA GLY A 38 -11.80 -18.33 15.38
C GLY A 38 -13.19 -18.38 14.78
N GLY A 39 -14.10 -17.67 15.43
CA GLY A 39 -15.51 -17.66 15.06
C GLY A 39 -16.25 -16.44 15.58
N VAL A 40 -17.55 -16.63 15.82
CA VAL A 40 -18.47 -15.54 16.16
C VAL A 40 -18.33 -15.20 17.64
N VAL A 41 -18.40 -13.92 17.99
CA VAL A 41 -18.56 -13.50 19.39
C VAL A 41 -20.01 -13.79 19.79
N ASP A 42 -20.20 -14.70 20.73
CA ASP A 42 -21.51 -15.12 21.26
C ASP A 42 -21.88 -14.29 22.51
N ALA A 43 -23.17 -14.12 22.77
CA ALA A 43 -23.63 -13.42 23.98
C ALA A 43 -23.18 -14.14 25.27
N ALA A 44 -23.00 -15.46 25.23
CA ALA A 44 -22.49 -16.27 26.33
C ALA A 44 -21.01 -16.01 26.64
N ASP A 45 -20.23 -15.45 25.71
CA ASP A 45 -18.82 -15.10 25.96
C ASP A 45 -18.67 -14.09 27.13
N ARG A 46 -19.71 -13.29 27.38
CA ARG A 46 -19.78 -12.40 28.54
C ARG A 46 -19.70 -13.13 29.88
N GLN A 47 -20.26 -14.34 29.97
CA GLN A 47 -20.19 -15.13 31.20
C GLN A 47 -18.74 -15.52 31.53
N GLY A 48 -17.89 -15.64 30.50
CA GLY A 48 -16.46 -15.90 30.64
C GLY A 48 -15.69 -14.83 31.40
N HIS A 49 -16.24 -13.62 31.55
CA HIS A 49 -15.59 -12.54 32.31
C HIS A 49 -15.31 -12.95 33.75
N ALA A 50 -16.25 -13.69 34.37
CA ALA A 50 -16.14 -14.13 35.76
C ALA A 50 -14.96 -15.08 36.01
N VAL A 51 -14.48 -15.75 34.96
CA VAL A 51 -13.34 -16.69 35.03
C VAL A 51 -12.06 -16.11 34.42
N CYS A 52 -12.05 -14.87 33.94
CA CYS A 52 -10.85 -14.21 33.44
C CYS A 52 -9.92 -13.77 34.57
N ILE A 53 -8.61 -13.78 34.32
CA ILE A 53 -7.57 -13.18 35.16
C ILE A 53 -6.70 -12.23 34.33
N GLY A 54 -6.07 -11.24 34.97
CA GLY A 54 -5.09 -10.36 34.32
C GLY A 54 -5.66 -9.25 33.43
N MET A 55 -6.95 -9.30 33.07
CA MET A 55 -7.63 -8.27 32.29
C MET A 55 -9.11 -8.17 32.65
N ASP A 56 -9.61 -6.94 32.78
CA ASP A 56 -11.04 -6.63 32.91
C ASP A 56 -11.63 -6.07 31.59
N ASP A 57 -12.96 -5.91 31.55
CA ASP A 57 -13.65 -5.40 30.36
C ASP A 57 -13.24 -3.97 30.02
N ALA A 58 -13.03 -3.11 31.01
CA ALA A 58 -12.60 -1.73 30.79
C ALA A 58 -11.25 -1.66 30.06
N THR A 59 -10.26 -2.44 30.51
CA THR A 59 -8.94 -2.55 29.89
C THR A 59 -9.04 -3.12 28.47
N ALA A 60 -9.86 -4.16 28.29
CA ALA A 60 -10.07 -4.79 26.99
C ALA A 60 -10.75 -3.82 26.00
N SER A 61 -11.80 -3.13 26.43
CA SER A 61 -12.53 -2.13 25.64
C SER A 61 -11.64 -0.96 25.24
N GLU A 62 -10.86 -0.43 26.18
CA GLU A 62 -9.90 0.63 25.89
C GLU A 62 -8.90 0.19 24.81
N ARG A 63 -8.35 -1.03 24.94
CA ARG A 63 -7.38 -1.59 23.98
C ARG A 63 -7.99 -1.83 22.60
N LEU A 64 -9.25 -2.22 22.54
CA LEU A 64 -10.00 -2.46 21.29
C LEU A 64 -10.68 -1.20 20.74
N GLN A 65 -10.54 -0.05 21.42
CA GLN A 65 -11.19 1.22 21.08
C GLN A 65 -12.71 1.09 21.01
N LEU A 66 -13.29 0.40 21.99
CA LEU A 66 -14.72 0.21 22.18
C LEU A 66 -15.18 0.93 23.45
N THR A 67 -16.48 1.24 23.52
CA THR A 67 -17.09 1.84 24.73
C THR A 67 -17.13 0.84 25.88
N ASP A 68 -17.54 -0.40 25.58
CA ASP A 68 -17.71 -1.53 26.50
C ASP A 68 -17.53 -2.85 25.73
N HIS A 69 -17.59 -3.98 26.43
CA HIS A 69 -17.68 -5.32 25.84
C HIS A 69 -16.45 -5.74 25.04
N GLY A 70 -15.28 -5.20 25.37
CA GLY A 70 -14.03 -5.57 24.75
C GLY A 70 -13.59 -6.98 25.16
N LEU A 71 -13.86 -7.38 26.40
CA LEU A 71 -13.45 -8.69 26.92
C LEU A 71 -14.25 -9.83 26.27
N ASP A 72 -15.45 -9.56 25.74
CA ASP A 72 -16.23 -10.51 24.92
C ASP A 72 -15.40 -11.04 23.73
N TYR A 73 -14.61 -10.18 23.07
CA TYR A 73 -13.76 -10.59 21.94
C TYR A 73 -12.56 -11.46 22.36
N TYR A 74 -11.98 -11.18 23.53
CA TYR A 74 -10.86 -11.97 24.06
C TYR A 74 -11.34 -13.35 24.49
N VAL A 75 -12.47 -13.43 25.20
CA VAL A 75 -13.08 -14.70 25.58
C VAL A 75 -13.46 -15.50 24.34
N ALA A 76 -14.11 -14.88 23.36
CA ALA A 76 -14.45 -15.54 22.10
C ALA A 76 -13.22 -16.10 21.38
N ALA A 77 -12.12 -15.33 21.30
CA ALA A 77 -10.88 -15.80 20.68
C ALA A 77 -10.30 -17.05 21.37
N VAL A 78 -10.36 -17.09 22.70
CA VAL A 78 -9.88 -18.24 23.49
C VAL A 78 -10.83 -19.44 23.36
N ARG A 79 -12.15 -19.21 23.47
CA ARG A 79 -13.19 -20.24 23.33
C ARG A 79 -13.11 -20.92 21.97
N GLU A 80 -13.15 -20.14 20.89
CA GLU A 80 -13.12 -20.65 19.52
C GLU A 80 -11.81 -21.41 19.23
N CYS A 81 -10.67 -20.91 19.72
CA CYS A 81 -9.40 -21.63 19.61
C CYS A 81 -9.45 -22.98 20.32
N PHE A 82 -10.04 -23.03 21.52
CA PHE A 82 -10.18 -24.27 22.26
C PHE A 82 -11.16 -25.25 21.58
N GLU A 83 -12.32 -24.77 21.13
CA GLU A 83 -13.31 -25.57 20.41
C GLU A 83 -12.72 -26.20 19.16
N GLU A 84 -11.98 -25.44 18.35
CA GLU A 84 -11.44 -25.92 17.07
C GLU A 84 -10.13 -26.69 17.20
N THR A 85 -9.29 -26.39 18.20
CA THR A 85 -7.90 -26.89 18.26
C THR A 85 -7.51 -27.61 19.55
N GLY A 86 -8.34 -27.51 20.60
CA GLY A 86 -8.03 -28.01 21.93
C GLY A 86 -6.89 -27.28 22.63
N VAL A 87 -6.40 -26.16 22.08
CA VAL A 87 -5.43 -25.26 22.72
C VAL A 87 -6.20 -24.27 23.57
N LEU A 88 -5.83 -24.14 24.85
CA LEU A 88 -6.50 -23.26 25.80
C LEU A 88 -5.52 -22.30 26.47
N PHE A 89 -5.85 -21.00 26.42
CA PHE A 89 -5.10 -19.93 27.07
C PHE A 89 -5.66 -19.68 28.46
N ALA A 90 -5.24 -20.51 29.40
CA ALA A 90 -5.73 -20.50 30.76
C ALA A 90 -4.65 -20.90 31.77
N VAL A 91 -4.89 -20.53 33.01
CA VAL A 91 -4.04 -20.82 34.17
C VAL A 91 -4.85 -21.51 35.26
N ASP A 92 -4.16 -22.23 36.14
CA ASP A 92 -4.75 -22.79 37.34
C ASP A 92 -4.96 -21.72 38.44
N ALA A 93 -5.44 -22.14 39.60
CA ALA A 93 -5.66 -21.26 40.75
C ALA A 93 -4.39 -20.57 41.28
N THR A 94 -3.20 -21.06 40.92
CA THR A 94 -1.91 -20.48 41.30
C THR A 94 -1.34 -19.52 40.25
N GLY A 95 -2.02 -19.38 39.10
CA GLY A 95 -1.57 -18.55 37.99
C GLY A 95 -0.56 -19.22 37.06
N VAL A 96 -0.36 -20.53 37.19
CA VAL A 96 0.53 -21.31 36.33
C VAL A 96 -0.27 -21.88 35.14
N PRO A 97 0.31 -22.00 33.93
CA PRO A 97 -0.37 -22.64 32.80
C PRO A 97 -0.93 -24.02 33.17
N ILE A 98 -2.14 -24.32 32.72
CA ILE A 98 -2.81 -25.57 33.04
C ILE A 98 -2.00 -26.81 32.64
N GLY A 99 -1.99 -27.82 33.50
CA GLY A 99 -1.33 -29.10 33.22
C GLY A 99 -2.12 -29.98 32.24
N ALA A 100 -1.45 -30.97 31.65
CA ALA A 100 -2.03 -31.86 30.64
C ALA A 100 -3.31 -32.58 31.09
N SER A 101 -3.35 -33.10 32.34
CA SER A 101 -4.52 -33.81 32.85
C SER A 101 -5.78 -32.94 32.89
N ALA A 102 -5.67 -31.69 33.40
CA ALA A 102 -6.79 -30.78 33.45
C ALA A 102 -7.25 -30.37 32.04
N LEU A 103 -6.30 -30.18 31.13
CA LEU A 103 -6.60 -29.88 29.73
C LEU A 103 -7.32 -31.05 29.05
N ASP A 104 -6.91 -32.30 29.29
CA ASP A 104 -7.55 -33.48 28.72
C ASP A 104 -8.99 -33.66 29.22
N ASP A 105 -9.23 -33.41 30.51
CA ASP A 105 -10.58 -33.42 31.10
C ASP A 105 -11.48 -32.35 30.45
N MET A 106 -10.94 -31.15 30.23
CA MET A 106 -11.66 -30.09 29.51
C MET A 106 -11.90 -30.47 28.04
N ARG A 107 -10.91 -31.08 27.37
CA ARG A 107 -11.03 -31.53 25.98
C ARG A 107 -12.15 -32.54 25.79
N ALA A 108 -12.37 -33.41 26.77
CA ALA A 108 -13.49 -34.37 26.76
C ALA A 108 -14.88 -33.69 26.72
N GLN A 109 -14.97 -32.43 27.14
CA GLN A 109 -16.21 -31.63 27.13
C GLN A 109 -16.31 -30.67 25.92
N ARG A 110 -15.34 -30.65 24.99
CA ARG A 110 -15.32 -29.72 23.83
C ARG A 110 -16.58 -29.79 22.98
N ASN A 111 -17.11 -30.98 22.72
CA ASN A 111 -18.33 -31.12 21.92
C ASN A 111 -19.55 -30.51 22.64
N ALA A 112 -19.62 -30.61 23.98
CA ALA A 112 -20.70 -29.99 24.73
C ALA A 112 -20.60 -28.45 24.70
N LEU A 113 -19.37 -27.91 24.72
CA LEU A 113 -19.13 -26.49 24.57
C LEU A 113 -19.50 -26.01 23.15
N HIS A 114 -19.00 -26.69 22.12
CA HIS A 114 -19.30 -26.38 20.71
C HIS A 114 -20.81 -26.45 20.39
N ASP A 115 -21.52 -27.44 20.93
CA ASP A 115 -22.98 -27.58 20.77
C ASP A 115 -23.78 -26.55 21.60
N GLY A 116 -23.12 -25.70 22.39
CA GLY A 116 -23.77 -24.74 23.29
C GLY A 116 -24.51 -25.36 24.49
N LYS A 117 -24.19 -26.60 24.86
CA LYS A 117 -24.77 -27.30 26.02
C LYS A 117 -24.17 -26.83 27.35
N ILE A 118 -22.92 -26.36 27.30
CA ILE A 118 -22.22 -25.67 28.38
C ILE A 118 -21.56 -24.42 27.79
N ASP A 119 -21.32 -23.42 28.63
CA ASP A 119 -20.50 -22.26 28.25
C ASP A 119 -19.06 -22.40 28.79
N ILE A 120 -18.16 -21.55 28.27
CA ILE A 120 -16.74 -21.58 28.65
C ILE A 120 -16.51 -21.27 30.13
N ALA A 121 -17.37 -20.47 30.75
CA ALA A 121 -17.25 -20.11 32.17
C ALA A 121 -17.58 -21.32 33.05
N SER A 122 -18.68 -22.02 32.75
CA SER A 122 -19.10 -23.25 33.41
C SER A 122 -18.04 -24.34 33.30
N LEU A 123 -17.42 -24.49 32.12
CA LEU A 123 -16.32 -25.44 31.91
C LEU A 123 -15.07 -25.10 32.74
N CYS A 124 -14.69 -23.81 32.78
CA CYS A 124 -13.58 -23.33 33.59
C CYS A 124 -13.83 -23.52 35.08
N CYS A 125 -15.03 -23.18 35.57
CA CYS A 125 -15.44 -23.38 36.96
C CYS A 125 -15.39 -24.85 37.38
N ALA A 126 -15.92 -25.77 36.54
CA ALA A 126 -15.90 -27.21 36.82
C ALA A 126 -14.48 -27.78 36.92
N SER A 127 -13.52 -27.16 36.21
CA SER A 127 -12.12 -27.60 36.15
C SER A 127 -11.19 -26.82 37.09
N ASN A 128 -11.72 -25.84 37.84
CA ASN A 128 -10.94 -24.89 38.65
C ASN A 128 -9.82 -24.18 37.87
N VAL A 129 -10.16 -23.73 36.66
CA VAL A 129 -9.27 -23.06 35.70
C VAL A 129 -9.75 -21.63 35.45
N ARG A 130 -8.83 -20.72 35.14
CA ARG A 130 -9.13 -19.32 34.79
C ARG A 130 -8.57 -18.95 33.44
N LEU A 131 -9.36 -18.26 32.61
CA LEU A 131 -8.92 -17.78 31.30
C LEU A 131 -7.88 -16.66 31.46
N ALA A 132 -6.84 -16.65 30.63
CA ALA A 132 -5.75 -15.67 30.64
C ALA A 132 -5.77 -14.78 29.37
N PRO A 133 -6.78 -13.88 29.21
CA PRO A 133 -6.90 -12.99 28.06
C PRO A 133 -5.72 -12.02 27.89
N ASP A 134 -4.98 -11.73 28.96
CA ASP A 134 -3.76 -10.93 28.97
C ASP A 134 -2.56 -11.62 28.29
N HIS A 135 -2.65 -12.92 27.99
CA HIS A 135 -1.69 -13.61 27.14
C HIS A 135 -1.88 -13.32 25.64
N LEU A 136 -3.03 -12.76 25.25
CA LEU A 136 -3.32 -12.39 23.87
C LEU A 136 -2.89 -10.96 23.59
N ARG A 137 -2.36 -10.70 22.39
CA ARG A 137 -2.05 -9.36 21.88
C ARG A 137 -3.04 -9.00 20.79
N TYR A 138 -3.71 -7.85 20.92
CA TYR A 138 -4.54 -7.36 19.84
C TYR A 138 -3.66 -7.02 18.64
N LEU A 139 -3.98 -7.56 17.47
CA LEU A 139 -3.10 -7.54 16.30
C LEU A 139 -3.72 -6.80 15.11
N SER A 140 -4.98 -7.06 14.77
CA SER A 140 -5.58 -6.52 13.55
C SER A 140 -7.10 -6.48 13.59
N HIS A 141 -7.71 -5.64 12.74
CA HIS A 141 -9.16 -5.50 12.62
C HIS A 141 -9.58 -5.49 11.16
N TRP A 142 -10.34 -6.49 10.74
CA TRP A 142 -10.80 -6.61 9.36
C TRP A 142 -12.32 -6.68 9.29
N VAL A 143 -12.87 -5.99 8.30
CA VAL A 143 -14.29 -6.09 7.95
C VAL A 143 -14.43 -6.53 6.50
N THR A 144 -15.28 -7.53 6.29
CA THR A 144 -15.59 -8.03 4.95
C THR A 144 -16.13 -6.91 4.05
N PRO A 145 -15.69 -6.82 2.77
CA PRO A 145 -16.18 -5.83 1.81
C PRO A 145 -17.71 -5.69 1.78
N LEU A 146 -18.21 -4.46 1.55
CA LEU A 146 -19.65 -4.19 1.50
C LEU A 146 -20.39 -4.97 0.42
N ALA A 147 -19.75 -5.19 -0.73
CA ALA A 147 -20.33 -5.90 -1.88
C ALA A 147 -20.54 -7.41 -1.68
N LEU A 148 -20.14 -7.98 -0.54
CA LEU A 148 -20.30 -9.40 -0.23
C LEU A 148 -21.51 -9.64 0.67
N PRO A 149 -22.33 -10.69 0.39
CA PRO A 149 -23.58 -10.92 1.12
C PRO A 149 -23.37 -11.36 2.57
N LYS A 150 -22.32 -12.14 2.84
CA LYS A 150 -21.94 -12.55 4.20
C LYS A 150 -20.78 -11.70 4.66
N ARG A 151 -20.94 -11.00 5.78
CA ARG A 151 -19.96 -10.05 6.30
C ARG A 151 -19.59 -10.35 7.74
N PHE A 152 -18.29 -10.26 8.01
CA PHE A 152 -17.71 -10.40 9.33
C PHE A 152 -16.96 -9.12 9.69
N ASP A 153 -17.03 -8.75 10.96
CA ASP A 153 -16.21 -7.72 11.59
C ASP A 153 -15.34 -8.47 12.60
N THR A 154 -14.10 -8.77 12.19
CA THR A 154 -13.21 -9.73 12.84
C THR A 154 -12.03 -9.00 13.47
N ARG A 155 -11.82 -9.25 14.77
CA ARG A 155 -10.61 -8.85 15.48
C ARG A 155 -9.65 -10.02 15.58
N PHE A 156 -8.40 -9.79 15.22
CA PHE A 156 -7.34 -10.78 15.28
C PHE A 156 -6.49 -10.52 16.52
N PHE A 157 -6.21 -11.61 17.23
CA PHE A 157 -5.32 -11.65 18.37
C PHE A 157 -4.11 -12.51 18.05
N LEU A 158 -3.00 -12.28 18.73
CA LEU A 158 -1.75 -13.03 18.60
C LEU A 158 -1.37 -13.63 19.95
N ALA A 159 -0.98 -14.89 19.98
CA ALA A 159 -0.49 -15.52 21.20
C ALA A 159 0.56 -16.60 20.91
N MET A 160 1.41 -16.86 21.91
CA MET A 160 2.34 -17.99 21.90
C MET A 160 1.63 -19.25 22.34
N LEU A 161 1.84 -20.36 21.64
CA LEU A 161 1.36 -21.68 22.05
C LEU A 161 1.76 -21.93 23.52
N PRO A 162 0.81 -22.20 24.43
CA PRO A 162 1.14 -22.54 25.81
C PRO A 162 2.03 -23.79 25.87
N GLU A 163 3.01 -23.76 26.77
CA GLU A 163 3.99 -24.84 26.89
C GLU A 163 3.30 -26.19 27.18
N GLY A 164 3.77 -27.25 26.51
CA GLY A 164 3.25 -28.61 26.70
C GLY A 164 1.92 -28.94 26.01
N GLN A 165 1.25 -27.97 25.36
CA GLN A 165 -0.01 -28.26 24.65
C GLN A 165 0.21 -28.76 23.21
N SER A 166 -0.54 -29.79 22.83
CA SER A 166 -0.69 -30.29 21.46
C SER A 166 -1.93 -29.69 20.78
N VAL A 167 -1.99 -29.75 19.44
CA VAL A 167 -3.18 -29.36 18.68
C VAL A 167 -3.98 -30.60 18.29
N GLU A 168 -5.29 -30.58 18.56
CA GLU A 168 -6.25 -31.62 18.21
C GLU A 168 -7.48 -30.97 17.57
N VAL A 169 -7.69 -31.21 16.28
CA VAL A 169 -8.83 -30.62 15.56
C VAL A 169 -10.12 -31.38 15.82
N ASP A 170 -11.24 -30.66 15.80
CA ASP A 170 -12.59 -31.19 16.03
C ASP A 170 -13.07 -32.19 14.96
N GLN A 171 -12.47 -32.18 13.75
CA GLN A 171 -12.88 -32.96 12.58
C GLN A 171 -14.31 -32.69 12.08
N ILE A 172 -14.96 -31.65 12.61
CA ILE A 172 -16.33 -31.24 12.26
C ILE A 172 -16.28 -29.97 11.41
N GLU A 173 -15.73 -28.89 11.97
CA GLU A 173 -15.54 -27.63 11.26
C GLU A 173 -14.16 -27.55 10.61
N THR A 174 -13.17 -28.21 11.22
CA THR A 174 -11.78 -28.24 10.78
C THR A 174 -11.38 -29.64 10.32
N ALA A 175 -11.05 -29.78 9.04
CA ALA A 175 -10.63 -31.06 8.45
C ALA A 175 -9.17 -31.43 8.81
N ALA A 176 -8.31 -30.44 9.05
CA ALA A 176 -6.91 -30.65 9.41
C ALA A 176 -6.30 -29.38 10.01
N HIS A 177 -5.22 -29.54 10.77
CA HIS A 177 -4.34 -28.43 11.14
C HIS A 177 -2.96 -28.60 10.53
N ARG A 178 -2.24 -27.49 10.37
CA ARG A 178 -0.82 -27.47 10.01
C ARG A 178 -0.10 -26.33 10.71
N TRP A 179 1.08 -26.64 11.21
CA TRP A 179 2.07 -25.62 11.56
C TRP A 179 2.88 -25.29 10.31
N MET A 180 2.93 -24.01 9.94
CA MET A 180 3.63 -23.58 8.75
C MET A 180 4.52 -22.38 9.04
N ARG A 181 5.68 -22.31 8.40
CA ARG A 181 6.43 -21.06 8.32
C ARG A 181 5.66 -20.07 7.44
N PRO A 182 5.58 -18.77 7.82
CA PRO A 182 4.87 -17.77 7.01
C PRO A 182 5.30 -17.76 5.54
N HIS A 183 6.61 -17.82 5.29
CA HIS A 183 7.19 -17.89 3.94
C HIS A 183 6.63 -19.05 3.08
N TYR A 184 6.50 -20.24 3.67
CA TYR A 184 5.98 -21.41 2.98
C TYR A 184 4.50 -21.21 2.62
N ALA A 185 3.70 -20.72 3.58
CA ALA A 185 2.28 -20.47 3.37
C ALA A 185 2.04 -19.42 2.26
N LEU A 186 2.87 -18.37 2.23
CA LEU A 186 2.78 -17.31 1.21
C LEU A 186 3.18 -17.80 -0.18
N THR A 187 4.24 -18.59 -0.28
CA THR A 187 4.68 -19.18 -1.56
C THR A 187 3.61 -20.11 -2.15
N HIS A 188 2.81 -20.77 -1.32
CA HIS A 188 1.75 -21.70 -1.73
C HIS A 188 0.34 -21.11 -1.54
N ALA A 189 0.21 -19.78 -1.46
CA ALA A 189 -1.02 -19.12 -1.01
C ALA A 189 -2.26 -19.49 -1.83
N ASP A 190 -2.11 -19.69 -3.13
CA ASP A 190 -3.25 -20.02 -4.01
C ASP A 190 -3.68 -21.49 -3.85
N GLN A 191 -2.73 -22.40 -3.63
CA GLN A 191 -3.02 -23.82 -3.31
C GLN A 191 -3.68 -23.96 -1.93
N LEU A 192 -3.26 -23.13 -0.98
CA LEU A 192 -3.83 -23.07 0.37
C LEU A 192 -5.10 -22.21 0.45
N ARG A 193 -5.52 -21.59 -0.67
CA ARG A 193 -6.68 -20.70 -0.78
C ARG A 193 -6.72 -19.65 0.34
N LEU A 194 -5.58 -19.05 0.65
CA LEU A 194 -5.46 -18.10 1.75
C LEU A 194 -6.36 -16.87 1.51
N LEU A 195 -7.19 -16.56 2.50
CA LEU A 195 -8.02 -15.36 2.48
C LEU A 195 -7.17 -14.10 2.67
N PRO A 196 -7.62 -12.91 2.21
CA PRO A 196 -6.82 -11.69 2.28
C PRO A 196 -6.31 -11.33 3.68
N PRO A 197 -7.12 -11.40 4.78
CA PRO A 197 -6.61 -11.16 6.13
C PRO A 197 -5.49 -12.13 6.50
N THR A 198 -5.65 -13.42 6.20
CA THR A 198 -4.64 -14.45 6.45
C THR A 198 -3.35 -14.15 5.69
N ARG A 199 -3.42 -13.82 4.39
CA ARG A 199 -2.25 -13.48 3.57
C ARG A 199 -1.49 -12.27 4.16
N LYS A 200 -2.19 -11.20 4.53
CA LYS A 200 -1.58 -9.98 5.06
C LYS A 200 -0.94 -10.19 6.43
N LEU A 201 -1.60 -10.95 7.32
CA LEU A 201 -1.03 -11.29 8.62
C LEU A 201 0.18 -12.21 8.49
N LEU A 202 0.19 -13.14 7.54
CA LEU A 202 1.37 -13.96 7.23
C LEU A 202 2.53 -13.13 6.68
N GLN A 203 2.26 -12.15 5.79
CA GLN A 203 3.29 -11.22 5.29
C GLN A 203 3.90 -10.39 6.43
N TRP A 204 3.04 -9.92 7.34
CA TRP A 204 3.50 -9.21 8.54
C TRP A 204 4.38 -10.11 9.41
N LEU A 205 3.94 -11.35 9.71
CA LEU A 205 4.74 -12.31 10.48
C LEU A 205 6.08 -12.65 9.81
N GLU A 206 6.11 -12.82 8.49
CA GLU A 206 7.34 -13.04 7.72
C GLU A 206 8.33 -11.88 7.92
N SER A 207 7.85 -10.63 7.92
CA SER A 207 8.67 -9.44 8.14
C SER A 207 9.21 -9.30 9.57
N MET A 208 8.60 -9.98 10.56
CA MET A 208 9.06 -9.98 11.94
C MET A 208 10.24 -10.95 12.16
N GLY A 209 10.29 -12.06 11.42
CA GLY A 209 11.35 -13.06 11.51
C GLY A 209 11.26 -14.02 12.71
N THR A 210 10.93 -13.54 13.91
CA THR A 210 10.80 -14.35 15.15
C THR A 210 9.46 -14.14 15.85
N ALA A 211 9.04 -15.14 16.64
CA ALA A 211 7.80 -15.08 17.41
C ALA A 211 7.85 -13.96 18.47
N GLU A 212 8.99 -13.81 19.13
CA GLU A 212 9.23 -12.77 20.14
C GLU A 212 9.05 -11.37 19.56
N ARG A 213 9.67 -11.09 18.41
CA ARG A 213 9.56 -9.79 17.74
C ARG A 213 8.12 -9.52 17.29
N ALA A 214 7.40 -10.54 16.82
CA ALA A 214 5.99 -10.41 16.48
C ALA A 214 5.15 -10.03 17.74
N MET A 215 5.32 -10.75 18.85
CA MET A 215 4.61 -10.47 20.11
C MET A 215 4.89 -9.05 20.65
N ALA A 216 6.16 -8.63 20.64
CA ALA A 216 6.56 -7.29 21.10
C ALA A 216 5.99 -6.17 20.20
N THR A 217 6.01 -6.39 18.88
CA THR A 217 5.48 -5.42 17.90
C THR A 217 3.96 -5.30 18.03
N ALA A 218 3.24 -6.42 18.14
CA ALA A 218 1.78 -6.41 18.37
C ALA A 218 1.41 -5.68 19.67
N SER A 219 2.18 -5.90 20.75
CA SER A 219 1.99 -5.19 22.02
C SER A 219 2.14 -3.67 21.86
N THR A 220 3.16 -3.24 21.11
CA THR A 220 3.43 -1.81 20.85
C THR A 220 2.31 -1.17 20.04
N LEU A 221 1.85 -1.82 18.97
CA LEU A 221 0.76 -1.33 18.12
C LEU A 221 -0.54 -1.16 18.92
N ALA A 222 -0.87 -2.15 19.75
CA ALA A 222 -2.05 -2.09 20.61
C ALA A 222 -1.95 -0.96 21.65
N ALA A 223 -0.80 -0.81 22.31
CA ALA A 223 -0.58 0.23 23.30
C ALA A 223 -0.65 1.65 22.71
N ARG A 224 -0.19 1.83 21.47
CA ARG A 224 -0.26 3.12 20.75
C ARG A 224 -1.59 3.38 20.06
N ARG A 225 -2.54 2.43 20.11
CA ARG A 225 -3.83 2.50 19.42
C ARG A 225 -3.68 2.67 17.90
N GLU A 226 -2.64 2.06 17.34
CA GLU A 226 -2.25 2.17 15.92
C GLU A 226 -2.84 1.05 15.04
N ILE A 227 -3.83 0.30 15.54
CA ILE A 227 -4.47 -0.79 14.77
C ILE A 227 -5.69 -0.22 14.02
N PRO A 228 -5.62 -0.03 12.69
CA PRO A 228 -6.74 0.50 11.93
C PRO A 228 -7.79 -0.57 11.66
N ARG A 229 -9.04 -0.13 11.50
CA ARG A 229 -10.10 -0.94 10.90
C ARG A 229 -9.91 -1.04 9.40
N ILE A 230 -9.65 -2.23 8.89
CA ILE A 230 -9.41 -2.50 7.47
C ILE A 230 -10.68 -3.07 6.83
N GLN A 231 -11.31 -2.30 5.94
CA GLN A 231 -12.41 -2.80 5.10
C GLN A 231 -11.97 -2.76 3.64
N PRO A 232 -11.56 -3.90 3.05
CA PRO A 232 -11.15 -3.93 1.65
C PRO A 232 -12.31 -3.56 0.71
N ARG A 233 -11.96 -3.02 -0.46
CA ARG A 233 -12.89 -2.74 -1.55
C ARG A 233 -12.83 -3.88 -2.55
N LEU A 234 -13.98 -4.41 -2.93
CA LEU A 234 -14.02 -5.44 -3.95
C LEU A 234 -13.80 -4.76 -5.31
N ALA A 235 -12.98 -5.34 -6.18
CA ALA A 235 -12.74 -4.79 -7.53
C ALA A 235 -12.41 -5.91 -8.52
N ASN A 236 -12.48 -5.62 -9.81
CA ASN A 236 -12.20 -6.57 -10.89
C ASN A 236 -10.78 -6.40 -11.43
N GLY A 237 -10.25 -7.45 -12.04
CA GLY A 237 -8.95 -7.45 -12.70
C GLY A 237 -8.56 -8.84 -13.18
N LYS A 238 -7.29 -9.03 -13.48
CA LYS A 238 -6.72 -10.27 -14.07
C LYS A 238 -6.89 -11.52 -13.22
N ARG A 239 -7.09 -11.39 -11.90
CA ARG A 239 -7.40 -12.51 -10.99
C ARG A 239 -8.90 -12.69 -10.75
N GLY A 240 -9.74 -12.03 -11.54
CA GLY A 240 -11.17 -11.91 -11.29
C GLY A 240 -11.47 -10.91 -10.16
N ARG A 241 -12.58 -11.12 -9.47
CA ARG A 241 -13.08 -10.25 -8.41
C ARG A 241 -12.24 -10.44 -7.14
N TRP A 242 -11.51 -9.39 -6.71
CA TRP A 242 -10.52 -9.46 -5.63
C TRP A 242 -10.69 -8.32 -4.60
N PRO A 243 -10.52 -8.58 -3.30
CA PRO A 243 -10.51 -7.54 -2.27
C PRO A 243 -9.20 -6.75 -2.26
N VAL A 244 -9.30 -5.44 -2.50
CA VAL A 244 -8.19 -4.47 -2.51
C VAL A 244 -8.10 -3.75 -1.17
N THR A 245 -6.92 -3.74 -0.60
CA THR A 245 -6.63 -3.17 0.72
C THR A 245 -6.11 -1.73 0.66
N PRO A 246 -6.22 -0.92 1.74
CA PRO A 246 -5.82 0.49 1.73
C PRO A 246 -4.36 0.79 1.37
N ASP A 247 -3.47 -0.18 1.51
CA ASP A 247 -2.06 -0.07 1.15
C ASP A 247 -1.77 -0.43 -0.32
N GLU A 248 -2.75 -0.98 -1.04
CA GLU A 248 -2.60 -1.36 -2.44
C GLU A 248 -2.77 -0.16 -3.40
N PRO A 249 -2.02 -0.12 -4.52
CA PRO A 249 -2.00 1.01 -5.45
C PRO A 249 -3.39 1.46 -5.96
N ALA A 250 -4.28 0.52 -6.28
CA ALA A 250 -5.59 0.85 -6.84
C ALA A 250 -6.58 1.46 -5.82
N TRP A 251 -6.28 1.38 -4.51
CA TRP A 251 -7.22 1.75 -3.45
C TRP A 251 -7.78 3.16 -3.62
N ALA A 252 -6.90 4.14 -3.82
CA ALA A 252 -7.28 5.54 -3.95
C ALA A 252 -8.22 5.76 -5.14
N GLU A 253 -7.88 5.23 -6.32
CA GLU A 253 -8.73 5.32 -7.52
C GLU A 253 -10.07 4.59 -7.36
N LEU A 254 -10.13 3.49 -6.60
CA LEU A 254 -11.40 2.81 -6.29
C LEU A 254 -12.33 3.64 -5.40
N THR A 255 -11.81 4.60 -4.63
CA THR A 255 -12.67 5.55 -3.90
C THR A 255 -13.36 6.55 -4.83
N LEU A 256 -12.79 6.75 -6.02
CA LEU A 256 -13.29 7.67 -7.04
C LEU A 256 -14.19 6.95 -8.07
N THR A 257 -13.75 5.79 -8.53
CA THR A 257 -14.39 5.02 -9.62
C THR A 257 -15.53 4.11 -9.15
N ASP A 258 -15.54 3.72 -7.86
CA ASP A 258 -16.58 2.90 -7.25
C ASP A 258 -16.90 3.40 -5.82
N PRO A 259 -17.41 4.64 -5.67
CA PRO A 259 -17.61 5.27 -4.37
C PRO A 259 -18.64 4.52 -3.49
N HIS A 260 -19.57 3.80 -4.12
CA HIS A 260 -20.60 3.00 -3.46
C HIS A 260 -20.17 1.55 -3.15
N GLU A 261 -18.91 1.19 -3.42
CA GLU A 261 -18.34 -0.12 -3.13
C GLU A 261 -19.16 -1.28 -3.73
N GLN A 262 -19.63 -1.16 -4.97
CA GLN A 262 -20.45 -2.19 -5.64
C GLN A 262 -19.59 -3.35 -6.18
N GLY A 263 -18.28 -3.15 -6.28
CA GLY A 263 -17.34 -4.09 -6.88
C GLY A 263 -17.28 -4.00 -8.39
N ILE A 264 -17.50 -2.81 -8.94
CA ILE A 264 -17.48 -2.53 -10.38
C ILE A 264 -16.16 -1.89 -10.84
N GLY A 265 -15.40 -1.30 -9.91
CA GLY A 265 -14.09 -0.72 -10.18
C GLY A 265 -13.03 -1.77 -10.58
N SER A 266 -11.86 -1.30 -11.00
CA SER A 266 -10.73 -2.14 -11.42
C SER A 266 -9.49 -1.94 -10.54
N TYR A 267 -8.78 -3.03 -10.24
CA TYR A 267 -7.45 -2.99 -9.64
C TYR A 267 -6.30 -3.19 -10.62
N ASP A 268 -6.61 -3.32 -11.91
CA ASP A 268 -5.64 -3.29 -13.00
C ASP A 268 -5.87 -2.06 -13.89
N ILE A 269 -4.78 -1.46 -14.36
CA ILE A 269 -4.81 -0.50 -15.46
C ILE A 269 -4.66 -1.29 -16.75
N VAL A 270 -5.68 -1.21 -17.60
CA VAL A 270 -5.70 -1.87 -18.91
C VAL A 270 -5.54 -0.78 -19.97
N PRO A 271 -4.42 -0.77 -20.73
CA PRO A 271 -4.22 0.21 -21.79
C PRO A 271 -5.38 0.25 -22.79
N GLY A 272 -5.70 1.45 -23.25
CA GLY A 272 -6.81 1.74 -24.16
C GLY A 272 -8.20 1.80 -23.52
N ASN A 273 -8.38 1.30 -22.29
CA ASN A 273 -9.66 1.45 -21.59
C ASN A 273 -9.83 2.87 -21.05
N VAL A 274 -11.01 3.43 -21.27
CA VAL A 274 -11.40 4.73 -20.70
C VAL A 274 -11.89 4.51 -19.26
N VAL A 275 -11.32 5.25 -18.31
CA VAL A 275 -11.73 5.22 -16.91
C VAL A 275 -12.22 6.61 -16.51
N THR A 276 -13.49 6.70 -16.10
CA THR A 276 -14.03 7.93 -15.50
C THR A 276 -13.54 8.02 -14.06
N LEU A 277 -12.60 8.93 -13.79
CA LEU A 277 -12.07 9.15 -12.45
C LEU A 277 -13.06 9.97 -11.62
N MET A 278 -13.61 11.03 -12.20
CA MET A 278 -14.61 11.90 -11.59
C MET A 278 -15.40 12.60 -12.69
N PRO A 279 -16.51 13.29 -12.37
CA PRO A 279 -17.29 14.00 -13.39
C PRO A 279 -16.40 14.92 -14.24
N GLY A 280 -16.42 14.69 -15.56
CA GLY A 280 -15.64 15.46 -16.52
C GLY A 280 -14.12 15.23 -16.48
N VAL A 281 -13.63 14.19 -15.81
CA VAL A 281 -12.20 13.81 -15.83
C VAL A 281 -12.06 12.32 -16.12
N LEU A 282 -11.47 12.00 -17.27
CA LEU A 282 -11.23 10.64 -17.74
C LEU A 282 -9.73 10.34 -17.81
N ARG A 283 -9.37 9.06 -17.73
CA ARG A 283 -8.03 8.57 -18.03
C ARG A 283 -8.09 7.56 -19.17
N VAL A 284 -7.15 7.65 -20.10
CA VAL A 284 -6.83 6.61 -21.08
C VAL A 284 -5.34 6.32 -20.98
N THR A 285 -4.97 5.06 -20.75
CA THR A 285 -3.55 4.68 -20.64
C THR A 285 -3.04 4.16 -21.99
N ALA A 286 -1.91 4.68 -22.46
CA ALA A 286 -1.27 4.25 -23.70
C ALA A 286 -0.73 2.81 -23.60
N SER A 287 -0.65 2.10 -24.74
CA SER A 287 -0.17 0.72 -24.79
C SER A 287 1.37 0.62 -24.87
N ASN A 288 2.05 1.35 -24.00
CA ASN A 288 3.52 1.41 -23.92
C ASN A 288 4.05 0.93 -22.55
N PRO A 289 3.67 -0.26 -22.04
CA PRO A 289 4.14 -0.73 -20.75
C PRO A 289 5.66 -0.95 -20.74
N GLY A 290 6.29 -0.69 -19.62
CA GLY A 290 7.75 -0.73 -19.52
C GLY A 290 8.27 -0.50 -18.12
N MET A 291 9.60 -0.62 -17.96
CA MET A 291 10.25 -0.39 -16.67
C MET A 291 10.00 1.03 -16.13
N MET A 292 9.98 2.01 -17.04
CA MET A 292 9.78 3.43 -16.70
C MET A 292 8.30 3.82 -16.67
N THR A 293 7.49 3.26 -17.57
CA THR A 293 6.09 3.65 -17.78
C THR A 293 5.08 2.79 -17.02
N GLY A 294 5.53 1.74 -16.32
CA GLY A 294 4.67 0.80 -15.61
C GLY A 294 3.64 0.14 -16.56
N PRO A 295 2.33 0.28 -16.31
CA PRO A 295 1.30 -0.22 -17.21
C PRO A 295 1.16 0.59 -18.52
N GLY A 296 1.73 1.80 -18.58
CA GLY A 296 1.70 2.73 -19.72
C GLY A 296 1.58 4.18 -19.27
N THR A 297 1.68 5.12 -20.23
CA THR A 297 1.50 6.55 -19.97
C THR A 297 0.02 6.92 -19.87
N ASN A 298 -0.35 7.63 -18.82
CA ASN A 298 -1.70 8.11 -18.60
C ASN A 298 -1.93 9.42 -19.37
N THR A 299 -2.85 9.38 -20.31
CA THR A 299 -3.46 10.57 -20.91
C THR A 299 -4.73 10.91 -20.13
N TYR A 300 -4.87 12.17 -19.75
CA TYR A 300 -6.06 12.66 -19.05
C TYR A 300 -6.93 13.51 -19.98
N LEU A 301 -8.24 13.32 -19.90
CA LEU A 301 -9.23 14.06 -20.67
C LEU A 301 -10.10 14.85 -19.71
N ILE A 302 -10.15 16.17 -19.88
CA ILE A 302 -10.89 17.07 -19.00
C ILE A 302 -11.90 17.81 -19.85
N GLY A 303 -13.18 17.71 -19.55
CA GLY A 303 -14.18 18.38 -20.35
C GLY A 303 -15.61 17.91 -20.10
N GLY A 304 -16.44 18.18 -21.10
CA GLY A 304 -17.89 17.99 -21.05
C GLY A 304 -18.60 19.34 -21.14
N GLY A 305 -19.50 19.61 -20.20
CA GLY A 305 -20.35 20.80 -20.22
C GLY A 305 -21.36 20.82 -21.37
N SER A 306 -22.08 21.93 -21.52
CA SER A 306 -23.15 22.05 -22.53
C SER A 306 -22.63 22.07 -23.97
N GLN A 307 -21.39 22.49 -24.18
CA GLN A 307 -20.74 22.53 -25.50
C GLN A 307 -20.06 21.20 -25.85
N ASN A 308 -19.93 20.28 -24.88
CA ASN A 308 -19.25 18.99 -25.04
C ASN A 308 -17.85 19.17 -25.64
N GLU A 309 -17.02 19.97 -24.99
CA GLU A 309 -15.67 20.28 -25.43
C GLU A 309 -14.64 19.77 -24.43
N TRP A 310 -13.46 19.43 -24.92
CA TRP A 310 -12.48 18.66 -24.17
C TRP A 310 -11.06 19.23 -24.30
N ALA A 311 -10.30 19.06 -23.23
CA ALA A 311 -8.87 19.24 -23.15
C ALA A 311 -8.19 17.89 -22.91
N VAL A 312 -6.96 17.75 -23.40
CA VAL A 312 -6.12 16.57 -23.21
C VAL A 312 -4.84 16.96 -22.49
N ILE A 313 -4.44 16.23 -21.45
CA ILE A 313 -3.11 16.33 -20.82
C ILE A 313 -2.31 15.08 -21.17
N ASP A 314 -1.10 15.28 -21.70
CA ASP A 314 -0.14 14.26 -22.13
C ASP A 314 -0.72 13.27 -23.14
N PRO A 315 -0.74 13.61 -24.44
CA PRO A 315 -1.30 12.77 -25.51
C PRO A 315 -0.51 11.48 -25.76
N GLY A 316 0.60 11.25 -25.05
CA GLY A 316 1.31 9.99 -25.03
C GLY A 316 2.46 9.91 -26.06
N PRO A 317 2.98 8.70 -26.31
CA PRO A 317 3.99 8.47 -27.35
C PRO A 317 3.44 8.73 -28.76
N ASP A 318 4.31 8.72 -29.78
CA ASP A 318 3.90 8.80 -31.20
C ASP A 318 3.26 7.47 -31.64
N ASP A 319 2.06 7.22 -31.15
CA ASP A 319 1.24 6.05 -31.41
C ASP A 319 -0.12 6.47 -32.01
N PRO A 320 -0.33 6.24 -33.32
CA PRO A 320 -1.61 6.51 -33.96
C PRO A 320 -2.80 5.78 -33.33
N ALA A 321 -2.62 4.56 -32.81
CA ALA A 321 -3.69 3.78 -32.20
C ALA A 321 -4.13 4.40 -30.86
N HIS A 322 -3.17 4.91 -30.07
CA HIS A 322 -3.47 5.68 -28.86
C HIS A 322 -4.16 7.00 -29.19
N THR A 323 -3.68 7.72 -30.22
CA THR A 323 -4.34 8.95 -30.70
C THR A 323 -5.79 8.70 -31.09
N ASP A 324 -6.07 7.63 -31.83
CA ASP A 324 -7.44 7.27 -32.20
C ASP A 324 -8.27 6.84 -30.98
N THR A 325 -7.64 6.29 -29.94
CA THR A 325 -8.32 5.98 -28.67
C THR A 325 -8.71 7.24 -27.92
N ILE A 326 -7.82 8.24 -27.84
CA ILE A 326 -8.12 9.56 -27.27
C ILE A 326 -9.34 10.16 -27.97
N LEU A 327 -9.35 10.17 -29.31
CA LEU A 327 -10.45 10.71 -30.11
C LEU A 327 -11.78 9.98 -29.88
N ARG A 328 -11.75 8.65 -29.70
CA ARG A 328 -12.97 7.86 -29.38
C ARG A 328 -13.44 8.06 -27.95
N ALA A 329 -12.52 8.29 -27.02
CA ALA A 329 -12.82 8.48 -25.60
C ALA A 329 -13.48 9.84 -25.33
N THR A 330 -13.21 10.85 -26.16
CA THR A 330 -13.87 12.15 -26.10
C THR A 330 -15.15 12.17 -26.94
N PRO A 331 -16.34 12.33 -26.34
CA PRO A 331 -17.60 12.41 -27.09
C PRO A 331 -17.79 13.72 -27.87
N GLY A 332 -16.87 14.68 -27.77
CA GLY A 332 -16.97 15.97 -28.45
C GLY A 332 -15.61 16.52 -28.88
N VAL A 333 -15.53 17.82 -29.15
CA VAL A 333 -14.36 18.41 -29.82
C VAL A 333 -13.24 18.68 -28.83
N ILE A 334 -12.04 18.19 -29.16
CA ILE A 334 -10.81 18.53 -28.42
C ILE A 334 -10.35 19.91 -28.86
N ARG A 335 -10.28 20.86 -27.92
CA ARG A 335 -9.90 22.26 -28.18
C ARG A 335 -8.49 22.59 -27.70
N GLN A 336 -8.00 21.86 -26.70
CA GLN A 336 -6.73 22.15 -26.03
C GLN A 336 -5.95 20.85 -25.77
N ILE A 337 -4.63 20.94 -25.93
CA ILE A 337 -3.68 19.86 -25.62
C ILE A 337 -2.59 20.44 -24.73
N PHE A 338 -2.44 19.90 -23.53
CA PHE A 338 -1.42 20.26 -22.57
C PHE A 338 -0.36 19.16 -22.50
N VAL A 339 0.89 19.55 -22.39
CA VAL A 339 2.02 18.65 -22.21
C VAL A 339 2.72 18.99 -20.90
N THR A 340 2.91 18.01 -20.03
CA THR A 340 3.60 18.18 -18.74
C THR A 340 5.09 18.40 -18.97
N HIS A 341 5.71 17.59 -19.81
CA HIS A 341 7.11 17.71 -20.21
C HIS A 341 7.37 16.93 -21.50
N THR A 342 8.57 17.07 -22.05
CA THR A 342 8.90 16.59 -23.40
C THR A 342 9.51 15.19 -23.44
N HIS A 343 9.40 14.38 -22.39
CA HIS A 343 9.83 12.98 -22.52
C HIS A 343 8.99 12.25 -23.56
N ARG A 344 9.62 11.27 -24.22
CA ARG A 344 9.14 10.64 -25.46
C ARG A 344 7.83 9.87 -25.32
N ASP A 345 7.41 9.59 -24.11
CA ASP A 345 6.16 8.92 -23.83
C ASP A 345 5.03 9.89 -23.46
N HIS A 346 5.28 11.21 -23.36
CA HIS A 346 4.27 12.23 -23.04
C HIS A 346 3.91 13.14 -24.22
N SER A 347 4.90 13.78 -24.86
CA SER A 347 4.67 14.86 -25.83
C SER A 347 4.50 14.45 -27.30
N PRO A 348 5.11 13.37 -27.84
CA PRO A 348 5.11 13.16 -29.29
C PRO A 348 3.73 13.00 -29.92
N GLY A 349 2.76 12.41 -29.18
CA GLY A 349 1.38 12.28 -29.63
C GLY A 349 0.68 13.61 -29.91
N ALA A 350 1.18 14.72 -29.36
CA ALA A 350 0.59 16.06 -29.53
C ALA A 350 0.56 16.50 -30.99
N ARG A 351 1.59 16.15 -31.77
CA ARG A 351 1.69 16.48 -33.20
C ARG A 351 0.54 15.89 -33.99
N LEU A 352 0.29 14.59 -33.84
CA LEU A 352 -0.75 13.89 -34.59
C LEU A 352 -2.15 14.30 -34.09
N LEU A 353 -2.34 14.41 -32.78
CA LEU A 353 -3.62 14.81 -32.20
C LEU A 353 -4.00 16.24 -32.62
N LYS A 354 -3.06 17.18 -32.60
CA LYS A 354 -3.24 18.55 -33.11
C LYS A 354 -3.61 18.56 -34.59
N ALA A 355 -2.91 17.80 -35.42
CA ALA A 355 -3.20 17.73 -36.85
C ALA A 355 -4.63 17.23 -37.14
N LYS A 356 -5.16 16.32 -36.30
CA LYS A 356 -6.52 15.78 -36.43
C LYS A 356 -7.62 16.69 -35.86
N THR A 357 -7.31 17.54 -34.90
CA THR A 357 -8.32 18.29 -34.11
C THR A 357 -8.27 19.80 -34.33
N GLY A 358 -7.14 20.34 -34.74
CA GLY A 358 -6.88 21.78 -34.73
C GLY A 358 -6.73 22.39 -33.33
N ALA A 359 -6.59 21.57 -32.29
CA ALA A 359 -6.46 22.01 -30.90
C ALA A 359 -5.18 22.82 -30.67
N VAL A 360 -5.26 23.80 -29.76
CA VAL A 360 -4.13 24.63 -29.35
C VAL A 360 -3.26 23.86 -28.36
N THR A 361 -1.93 23.84 -28.58
CA THR A 361 -0.99 23.17 -27.68
C THR A 361 -0.40 24.12 -26.63
N TYR A 362 -0.33 23.63 -25.40
CA TYR A 362 0.19 24.32 -24.22
C TYR A 362 1.31 23.50 -23.58
N GLY A 363 2.32 24.17 -23.00
CA GLY A 363 3.37 23.51 -22.23
C GLY A 363 4.69 24.28 -22.28
N MET A 364 5.81 23.58 -22.13
CA MET A 364 7.15 24.14 -22.24
C MET A 364 8.01 23.32 -23.21
N LYS A 365 8.79 23.99 -24.06
CA LYS A 365 9.75 23.33 -24.94
C LYS A 365 10.90 22.70 -24.16
N ALA A 366 11.53 21.68 -24.74
CA ALA A 366 12.74 21.07 -24.19
C ALA A 366 13.85 22.11 -23.99
N ARG A 367 14.57 22.00 -22.87
CA ARG A 367 15.79 22.81 -22.60
C ARG A 367 17.08 22.05 -22.89
N HIS A 368 16.99 20.73 -23.00
CA HIS A 368 18.08 19.80 -23.28
C HIS A 368 17.59 18.73 -24.27
N ASP A 369 18.53 18.10 -24.99
CA ASP A 369 18.18 17.18 -26.08
C ASP A 369 18.07 15.71 -25.62
N GLU A 370 18.87 15.28 -24.64
CA GLU A 370 18.96 13.87 -24.25
C GLU A 370 17.64 13.38 -23.66
N GLY A 371 17.03 12.35 -24.28
CA GLY A 371 15.80 11.72 -23.80
C GLY A 371 14.51 12.52 -24.07
N GLN A 372 14.63 13.75 -24.59
CA GLN A 372 13.51 14.65 -24.86
C GLN A 372 13.04 14.58 -26.33
N ASP A 373 11.80 14.99 -26.54
CA ASP A 373 11.20 15.34 -27.83
C ASP A 373 11.44 16.82 -28.11
N THR A 374 12.54 17.10 -28.80
CA THR A 374 12.93 18.46 -29.18
C THR A 374 12.10 19.05 -30.32
N ALA A 375 11.25 18.24 -30.96
CA ALA A 375 10.34 18.70 -32.01
C ALA A 375 9.05 19.33 -31.46
N PHE A 376 8.71 19.06 -30.20
CA PHE A 376 7.56 19.69 -29.56
C PHE A 376 7.82 21.18 -29.25
N VAL A 377 7.06 22.04 -29.90
CA VAL A 377 6.95 23.47 -29.59
C VAL A 377 5.48 23.77 -29.34
N PRO A 378 5.10 24.23 -28.13
CA PRO A 378 3.71 24.57 -27.84
C PRO A 378 3.30 25.85 -28.60
N ASP A 379 2.03 25.98 -28.96
CA ASP A 379 1.49 27.24 -29.48
C ASP A 379 1.54 28.33 -28.40
N ILE A 380 1.27 27.94 -27.16
CA ILE A 380 1.28 28.80 -25.98
C ILE A 380 2.26 28.21 -24.96
N ALA A 381 3.39 28.88 -24.78
CA ALA A 381 4.33 28.56 -23.72
C ALA A 381 3.76 29.00 -22.37
N LEU A 382 3.76 28.10 -21.39
CA LEU A 382 3.28 28.37 -20.04
C LEU A 382 4.44 28.61 -19.07
N CYS A 383 4.18 29.44 -18.06
CA CYS A 383 5.00 29.72 -16.90
C CYS A 383 4.35 29.18 -15.62
N ASP A 384 5.07 29.30 -14.49
CA ASP A 384 4.50 29.02 -13.17
C ASP A 384 3.28 29.93 -12.91
N ASP A 385 2.24 29.37 -12.32
CA ASP A 385 0.96 30.02 -11.97
C ASP A 385 0.11 30.54 -13.14
N ASP A 386 0.48 30.28 -14.40
CA ASP A 386 -0.40 30.60 -15.53
C ASP A 386 -1.71 29.82 -15.44
N GLU A 387 -2.83 30.52 -15.65
CA GLU A 387 -4.18 29.95 -15.64
C GLU A 387 -4.76 29.88 -17.05
N VAL A 388 -5.27 28.72 -17.43
CA VAL A 388 -5.96 28.50 -18.69
C VAL A 388 -7.40 28.08 -18.42
N THR A 389 -8.35 28.82 -18.97
CA THR A 389 -9.76 28.43 -18.95
C THR A 389 -9.96 27.24 -19.89
N LEU A 390 -10.47 26.15 -19.32
CA LEU A 390 -10.86 24.95 -20.04
C LEU A 390 -12.19 25.16 -20.78
N PRO A 391 -12.49 24.33 -21.80
CA PRO A 391 -13.68 24.52 -22.63
C PRO A 391 -15.01 24.38 -21.87
N ASP A 392 -15.00 23.65 -20.75
CA ASP A 392 -16.16 23.47 -19.86
C ASP A 392 -16.28 24.57 -18.79
N GLY A 393 -15.44 25.60 -18.84
CA GLY A 393 -15.44 26.75 -17.93
C GLY A 393 -14.61 26.58 -16.66
N ARG A 394 -14.03 25.39 -16.42
CA ARG A 394 -13.08 25.18 -15.31
C ARG A 394 -11.75 25.85 -15.59
N THR A 395 -10.94 26.07 -14.55
CA THR A 395 -9.60 26.63 -14.69
C THR A 395 -8.55 25.55 -14.43
N LEU A 396 -7.58 25.46 -15.34
CA LEU A 396 -6.38 24.64 -15.19
C LEU A 396 -5.19 25.57 -14.93
N ARG A 397 -4.57 25.47 -13.75
CA ARG A 397 -3.38 26.25 -13.39
C ARG A 397 -2.11 25.44 -13.62
N ALA A 398 -1.13 26.01 -14.32
CA ALA A 398 0.20 25.43 -14.47
C ALA A 398 1.03 25.65 -13.20
N ILE A 399 1.75 24.62 -12.77
CA ILE A 399 2.70 24.68 -11.66
C ILE A 399 4.03 24.18 -12.22
N HIS A 400 5.01 25.06 -12.35
CA HIS A 400 6.34 24.70 -12.84
C HIS A 400 7.08 23.90 -11.77
N THR A 401 7.30 22.62 -12.02
CA THR A 401 7.93 21.68 -11.07
C THR A 401 9.20 21.07 -11.65
N PRO A 402 10.24 21.88 -11.94
CA PRO A 402 11.49 21.39 -12.50
C PRO A 402 12.20 20.43 -11.55
N GLY A 403 13.12 19.64 -12.10
CA GLY A 403 13.98 18.75 -11.32
C GLY A 403 13.97 17.32 -11.84
N HIS A 404 12.84 16.77 -12.28
CA HIS A 404 12.85 15.56 -13.12
C HIS A 404 13.30 15.90 -14.54
N ALA A 405 12.64 16.91 -15.12
CA ALA A 405 13.01 17.59 -16.35
C ALA A 405 12.92 19.11 -16.12
N ALA A 406 13.76 19.90 -16.77
CA ALA A 406 13.83 21.34 -16.52
C ALA A 406 12.58 22.10 -17.01
N ASN A 407 11.82 21.51 -17.93
CA ASN A 407 10.59 22.04 -18.51
C ASN A 407 9.31 21.38 -17.94
N HIS A 408 9.40 20.69 -16.81
CA HIS A 408 8.25 19.96 -16.26
C HIS A 408 7.21 20.88 -15.60
N LEU A 409 5.95 20.73 -16.02
CA LEU A 409 4.77 21.34 -15.45
C LEU A 409 3.86 20.27 -14.82
N CYS A 410 3.38 20.53 -13.61
CA CYS A 410 2.15 19.92 -13.11
C CYS A 410 0.95 20.82 -13.47
N TYR A 411 -0.25 20.26 -13.52
CA TYR A 411 -1.47 21.02 -13.78
C TYR A 411 -2.49 20.83 -12.66
N SER A 412 -2.94 21.92 -12.03
CA SER A 412 -3.95 21.91 -10.96
C SER A 412 -5.34 22.18 -11.52
N LEU A 413 -6.27 21.30 -11.20
CA LEU A 413 -7.71 21.47 -11.42
C LEU A 413 -8.36 21.76 -10.07
N ASP A 414 -8.56 23.05 -9.79
CA ASP A 414 -8.80 23.55 -8.42
C ASP A 414 -10.14 23.11 -7.83
N ASP A 415 -11.21 23.05 -8.62
CA ASP A 415 -12.53 22.60 -8.19
C ASP A 415 -12.54 21.12 -7.78
N ALA A 416 -11.73 20.31 -8.46
CA ALA A 416 -11.53 18.90 -8.17
C ALA A 416 -10.48 18.63 -7.07
N LYS A 417 -9.71 19.65 -6.66
CA LYS A 417 -8.51 19.51 -5.81
C LYS A 417 -7.56 18.40 -6.32
N LEU A 418 -7.46 18.29 -7.64
CA LEU A 418 -6.71 17.26 -8.34
C LEU A 418 -5.52 17.92 -9.03
N VAL A 419 -4.33 17.36 -8.86
CA VAL A 419 -3.15 17.80 -9.62
C VAL A 419 -2.68 16.67 -10.54
N PHE A 420 -2.57 16.96 -11.82
CA PHE A 420 -1.93 16.10 -12.81
C PHE A 420 -0.42 16.29 -12.69
N THR A 421 0.27 15.26 -12.19
CA THR A 421 1.67 15.39 -11.75
C THR A 421 2.69 14.98 -12.78
N GLY A 422 2.27 14.47 -13.95
CA GLY A 422 3.19 13.87 -14.91
C GLY A 422 4.17 12.93 -14.21
N ASP A 423 5.46 13.13 -14.46
CA ASP A 423 6.55 12.37 -13.87
C ASP A 423 7.21 13.11 -12.70
N HIS A 424 6.53 14.07 -12.08
CA HIS A 424 7.04 14.71 -10.86
C HIS A 424 6.78 13.85 -9.61
N VAL A 425 5.56 13.31 -9.52
CA VAL A 425 5.14 12.37 -8.48
C VAL A 425 4.39 11.22 -9.14
N MET A 426 4.92 10.01 -8.99
CA MET A 426 4.35 8.79 -9.58
C MET A 426 3.97 7.76 -8.51
N GLN A 427 3.15 6.78 -8.90
CA GLN A 427 2.77 5.71 -8.01
C GLN A 427 3.77 4.55 -8.05
N GLY A 428 4.23 4.10 -6.88
CA GLY A 428 4.99 2.86 -6.71
C GLY A 428 6.51 2.97 -6.84
N SER A 429 7.04 3.98 -7.52
CA SER A 429 8.49 4.21 -7.65
C SER A 429 8.88 5.67 -7.48
N THR A 430 10.17 5.92 -7.28
CA THR A 430 10.77 7.25 -7.37
C THR A 430 11.14 7.56 -8.81
N VAL A 431 10.96 8.82 -9.20
CA VAL A 431 11.33 9.31 -10.53
C VAL A 431 12.85 9.32 -10.72
N VAL A 432 13.35 9.25 -11.94
CA VAL A 432 14.80 9.38 -12.19
C VAL A 432 15.14 10.87 -12.28
N ILE A 433 16.14 11.32 -11.54
CA ILE A 433 16.70 12.67 -11.68
C ILE A 433 17.96 12.55 -12.52
N ASN A 434 17.94 13.07 -13.75
CA ASN A 434 19.03 12.90 -14.72
C ASN A 434 19.65 14.23 -15.15
N PRO A 435 20.76 14.66 -14.54
CA PRO A 435 21.48 15.86 -14.97
C PRO A 435 21.98 15.80 -16.43
N PRO A 436 22.09 16.94 -17.14
CA PRO A 436 21.85 18.30 -16.64
C PRO A 436 20.37 18.73 -16.65
N ASP A 437 19.48 17.97 -17.30
CA ASP A 437 18.06 18.34 -17.41
C ASP A 437 17.31 18.17 -16.08
N GLY A 438 17.64 17.11 -15.34
CA GLY A 438 17.18 16.88 -13.98
C GLY A 438 18.13 17.45 -12.93
N HIS A 439 17.57 17.93 -11.82
CA HIS A 439 18.31 18.58 -10.74
C HIS A 439 17.72 18.26 -9.36
N MET A 440 18.52 17.76 -8.41
CA MET A 440 18.01 17.22 -7.15
C MET A 440 17.50 18.31 -6.19
N ALA A 441 18.22 19.42 -6.03
CA ALA A 441 17.78 20.50 -5.14
C ALA A 441 16.44 21.08 -5.62
N THR A 442 16.36 21.37 -6.91
CA THR A 442 15.16 21.91 -7.56
C THR A 442 13.98 20.93 -7.53
N TYR A 443 14.25 19.62 -7.63
CA TYR A 443 13.23 18.58 -7.45
C TYR A 443 12.62 18.61 -6.04
N LEU A 444 13.46 18.74 -5.01
CA LEU A 444 12.99 18.82 -3.61
C LEU A 444 12.18 20.09 -3.35
N GLU A 445 12.65 21.25 -3.85
CA GLU A 445 11.90 22.52 -3.77
C GLU A 445 10.54 22.42 -4.48
N SER A 446 10.51 21.77 -5.64
CA SER A 446 9.26 21.56 -6.40
C SER A 446 8.28 20.63 -5.69
N LEU A 447 8.79 19.60 -4.99
CA LEU A 447 7.96 18.74 -4.14
C LEU A 447 7.35 19.52 -2.98
N GLU A 448 8.13 20.39 -2.33
CA GLU A 448 7.63 21.25 -1.25
C GLU A 448 6.58 22.24 -1.74
N LYS A 449 6.80 22.88 -2.90
CA LYS A 449 5.80 23.73 -3.56
C LYS A 449 4.51 22.97 -3.86
N LEU A 450 4.61 21.76 -4.40
CA LEU A 450 3.45 20.92 -4.70
C LEU A 450 2.72 20.47 -3.42
N ALA A 451 3.43 20.23 -2.32
CA ALA A 451 2.79 19.92 -1.04
C ALA A 451 2.04 21.13 -0.47
N ALA A 452 2.57 22.35 -0.66
CA ALA A 452 1.97 23.59 -0.16
C ALA A 452 0.65 23.94 -0.86
N SER A 453 0.41 23.48 -2.10
CA SER A 453 -0.88 23.66 -2.79
C SER A 453 -2.01 22.78 -2.21
N ALA A 454 -1.68 21.91 -1.25
CA ALA A 454 -2.61 21.06 -0.50
C ALA A 454 -3.64 20.29 -1.38
N PRO A 455 -3.20 19.57 -2.43
CA PRO A 455 -4.11 18.81 -3.27
C PRO A 455 -4.74 17.65 -2.48
N GLN A 456 -5.94 17.26 -2.88
CA GLN A 456 -6.61 16.07 -2.35
C GLN A 456 -6.16 14.81 -3.09
N TRP A 457 -5.88 14.93 -4.38
CA TRP A 457 -5.54 13.84 -5.28
C TRP A 457 -4.37 14.20 -6.19
N LEU A 458 -3.52 13.21 -6.49
CA LEU A 458 -2.53 13.33 -7.57
C LEU A 458 -2.87 12.34 -8.69
N ALA A 459 -2.88 12.81 -9.92
CA ALA A 459 -3.05 12.04 -11.15
C ALA A 459 -1.70 11.92 -11.87
N PRO A 460 -0.95 10.82 -11.67
CA PRO A 460 0.40 10.69 -12.19
C PRO A 460 0.46 10.32 -13.68
N GLY A 461 1.58 10.64 -14.33
CA GLY A 461 1.90 10.16 -15.68
C GLY A 461 1.85 8.63 -15.78
N HIS A 462 2.13 7.93 -14.68
CA HIS A 462 2.09 6.46 -14.60
C HIS A 462 1.46 5.94 -13.31
N GLY A 463 0.57 4.95 -13.45
CA GLY A 463 -0.10 4.28 -12.34
C GLY A 463 -1.50 4.82 -12.01
N PHE A 464 -2.03 4.44 -10.85
CA PHE A 464 -3.34 4.89 -10.39
C PHE A 464 -3.28 6.29 -9.78
N VAL A 465 -4.44 6.92 -9.64
CA VAL A 465 -4.60 8.12 -8.80
C VAL A 465 -4.06 7.85 -7.39
N ILE A 466 -3.39 8.85 -6.80
CA ILE A 466 -2.77 8.77 -5.48
C ILE A 466 -3.55 9.64 -4.49
N ASP A 467 -3.84 9.07 -3.32
CA ASP A 467 -4.42 9.78 -2.18
C ASP A 467 -3.35 10.28 -1.20
N ARG A 468 -3.79 11.04 -0.19
CA ARG A 468 -2.95 11.61 0.88
C ARG A 468 -1.65 12.25 0.33
N PRO A 469 -1.74 13.24 -0.58
CA PRO A 469 -0.58 13.75 -1.30
C PRO A 469 0.55 14.26 -0.40
N ALA A 470 0.22 14.96 0.70
CA ALA A 470 1.21 15.42 1.67
C ALA A 470 2.04 14.27 2.27
N GLN A 471 1.41 13.15 2.62
CA GLN A 471 2.12 11.97 3.13
C GLN A 471 2.98 11.31 2.05
N ARG A 472 2.47 11.24 0.81
CA ARG A 472 3.22 10.70 -0.33
C ARG A 472 4.48 11.54 -0.61
N ILE A 473 4.33 12.85 -0.68
CA ILE A 473 5.42 13.79 -0.94
C ILE A 473 6.44 13.76 0.20
N ALA A 474 6.01 13.81 1.46
CA ALA A 474 6.90 13.72 2.61
C ALA A 474 7.74 12.42 2.60
N ARG A 475 7.14 11.28 2.20
CA ARG A 475 7.87 10.01 2.04
C ARG A 475 8.90 10.08 0.90
N LEU A 476 8.58 10.74 -0.21
CA LEU A 476 9.54 10.93 -1.31
C LEU A 476 10.72 11.81 -0.87
N VAL A 477 10.45 12.94 -0.21
CA VAL A 477 11.48 13.82 0.35
C VAL A 477 12.38 13.05 1.32
N ALA A 478 11.79 12.36 2.30
CA ALA A 478 12.53 11.55 3.26
C ALA A 478 13.38 10.47 2.59
N HIS A 479 12.86 9.82 1.54
CA HIS A 479 13.62 8.83 0.79
C HIS A 479 14.85 9.43 0.09
N ARG A 480 14.72 10.62 -0.53
CA ARG A 480 15.84 11.31 -1.18
C ARG A 480 16.89 11.76 -0.16
N LEU A 481 16.47 12.33 0.96
CA LEU A 481 17.38 12.78 2.00
C LEU A 481 18.10 11.59 2.66
N ALA A 482 17.41 10.46 2.85
CA ALA A 482 18.06 9.23 3.31
C ALA A 482 19.13 8.74 2.31
N ARG A 483 18.85 8.79 1.01
CA ARG A 483 19.84 8.42 -0.02
C ARG A 483 21.03 9.38 -0.03
N GLU A 484 20.81 10.67 0.12
CA GLU A 484 21.87 11.68 0.26
C GLU A 484 22.76 11.41 1.48
N ALA A 485 22.15 11.07 2.62
CA ALA A 485 22.88 10.68 3.83
C ALA A 485 23.74 9.43 3.60
N THR A 486 23.21 8.42 2.89
CA THR A 486 23.99 7.24 2.49
C THR A 486 25.15 7.62 1.57
N THR A 487 24.97 8.55 0.62
CA THR A 487 26.04 9.05 -0.25
C THR A 487 27.18 9.68 0.54
N LEU A 488 26.86 10.52 1.53
CA LEU A 488 27.87 11.14 2.41
C LEU A 488 28.59 10.10 3.27
N ALA A 489 27.85 9.14 3.84
CA ALA A 489 28.44 8.06 4.63
C ALA A 489 29.41 7.22 3.78
N ALA A 490 29.04 6.91 2.53
CA ALA A 490 29.91 6.20 1.61
C ALA A 490 31.20 7.00 1.32
N LEU A 491 31.09 8.30 0.99
CA LEU A 491 32.27 9.16 0.78
C LEU A 491 33.17 9.29 2.02
N ALA A 492 32.59 9.31 3.22
CA ALA A 492 33.34 9.35 4.47
C ALA A 492 34.14 8.05 4.70
N ASP A 493 33.55 6.91 4.35
CA ASP A 493 34.11 5.58 4.57
C ASP A 493 35.22 5.25 3.55
N VAL A 494 34.96 5.45 2.25
CA VAL A 494 35.92 5.08 1.19
C VAL A 494 36.90 6.19 0.84
N GLY A 495 36.66 7.42 1.28
CA GLY A 495 37.44 8.60 0.90
C GLY A 495 37.18 9.05 -0.54
N PRO A 496 38.15 9.72 -1.20
CA PRO A 496 38.00 10.18 -2.58
C PRO A 496 37.65 9.03 -3.54
N ALA A 497 36.51 9.11 -4.21
CA ALA A 497 35.97 8.04 -5.02
C ALA A 497 35.29 8.52 -6.31
N SER A 498 35.34 7.70 -7.36
CA SER A 498 34.55 7.95 -8.57
C SER A 498 33.08 7.60 -8.35
N ILE A 499 32.20 8.15 -9.19
CA ILE A 499 30.77 7.80 -9.15
C ILE A 499 30.52 6.31 -9.39
N ASP A 500 31.37 5.65 -10.18
CA ASP A 500 31.25 4.23 -10.50
C ASP A 500 31.58 3.35 -9.29
N MET A 501 32.52 3.78 -8.43
CA MET A 501 32.80 3.12 -7.15
C MET A 501 31.68 3.35 -6.13
N LEU A 502 31.14 4.58 -6.07
CA LEU A 502 30.10 4.95 -5.10
C LEU A 502 28.74 4.31 -5.40
N THR A 503 28.38 4.13 -6.67
CA THR A 503 27.07 3.61 -7.08
C THR A 503 26.68 2.31 -6.38
N PRO A 504 27.47 1.21 -6.43
CA PRO A 504 27.10 -0.04 -5.78
C PRO A 504 27.06 0.04 -4.24
N LEU A 505 27.80 0.96 -3.62
CA LEU A 505 27.78 1.18 -2.18
C LEU A 505 26.51 1.91 -1.74
N VAL A 506 26.20 3.00 -2.44
CA VAL A 506 25.04 3.83 -2.15
C VAL A 506 23.73 3.11 -2.50
N TYR A 507 23.75 2.28 -3.54
CA TYR A 507 22.59 1.53 -4.05
C TYR A 507 22.72 0.01 -3.84
N ALA A 508 23.29 -0.40 -2.70
CA ALA A 508 23.43 -1.82 -2.34
C ALA A 508 22.08 -2.55 -2.22
N ASP A 509 20.99 -1.81 -1.96
CA ASP A 509 19.60 -2.28 -1.92
C ASP A 509 18.95 -2.40 -3.31
N VAL A 510 19.63 -1.97 -4.37
CA VAL A 510 19.12 -2.00 -5.75
C VAL A 510 19.85 -3.08 -6.56
N PRO A 511 19.15 -3.92 -7.33
CA PRO A 511 19.77 -4.91 -8.20
C PRO A 511 20.80 -4.28 -9.16
N ALA A 512 21.94 -4.95 -9.34
CA ALA A 512 23.04 -4.45 -10.17
C ALA A 512 22.62 -4.08 -11.61
N THR A 513 21.63 -4.78 -12.16
CA THR A 513 21.06 -4.49 -13.49
C THR A 513 20.43 -3.10 -13.60
N ARG A 514 20.13 -2.43 -12.47
CA ARG A 514 19.57 -1.08 -12.42
C ARG A 514 20.59 -0.01 -12.03
N HIS A 515 21.85 -0.38 -11.77
CA HIS A 515 22.88 0.57 -11.34
C HIS A 515 23.18 1.64 -12.40
N GLY A 516 23.03 1.34 -13.69
CA GLY A 516 23.17 2.35 -14.75
C GLY A 516 22.19 3.52 -14.62
N VAL A 517 20.93 3.24 -14.22
CA VAL A 517 19.92 4.27 -13.95
C VAL A 517 20.17 4.93 -12.60
N ALA A 518 20.52 4.14 -11.57
CA ALA A 518 20.83 4.65 -10.24
C ALA A 518 21.99 5.65 -10.25
N ARG A 519 23.02 5.41 -11.08
CA ARG A 519 24.17 6.30 -11.29
C ARG A 519 23.76 7.72 -11.70
N ARG A 520 22.72 7.87 -12.53
CA ARG A 520 22.19 9.19 -12.93
C ARG A 520 21.62 9.95 -11.73
N SER A 521 20.85 9.26 -10.88
CA SER A 521 20.34 9.84 -9.63
C SER A 521 21.43 10.10 -8.59
N LEU A 522 22.45 9.24 -8.51
CA LEU A 522 23.64 9.50 -7.68
C LEU A 522 24.34 10.78 -8.10
N ARG A 523 24.49 10.98 -9.41
CA ARG A 523 25.10 12.20 -9.95
C ARG A 523 24.35 13.44 -9.47
N ALA A 524 23.02 13.43 -9.54
CA ALA A 524 22.19 14.53 -9.07
C ALA A 524 22.34 14.81 -7.56
N HIS A 525 22.48 13.76 -6.74
CA HIS A 525 22.78 13.93 -5.31
C HIS A 525 24.16 14.55 -5.08
N LEU A 526 25.17 14.08 -5.81
CA LEU A 526 26.54 14.60 -5.69
C LEU A 526 26.63 16.07 -6.15
N ASP A 527 25.97 16.44 -7.24
CA ASP A 527 25.91 17.82 -7.72
C ASP A 527 25.25 18.73 -6.67
N LYS A 528 24.10 18.33 -6.09
CA LYS A 528 23.49 19.06 -4.96
C LYS A 528 24.43 19.16 -3.75
N LEU A 529 25.11 18.08 -3.38
CA LEU A 529 26.06 18.10 -2.26
C LEU A 529 27.24 19.06 -2.52
N ALA A 530 27.65 19.25 -3.77
CA ALA A 530 28.65 20.26 -4.13
C ALA A 530 28.11 21.68 -4.02
N GLU A 531 26.88 21.93 -4.45
CA GLU A 531 26.19 23.21 -4.29
C GLU A 531 26.02 23.59 -2.82
N ASP A 532 25.67 22.60 -1.98
CA ASP A 532 25.59 22.76 -0.52
C ASP A 532 26.97 22.91 0.15
N GLY A 533 28.06 22.84 -0.61
CA GLY A 533 29.44 22.95 -0.12
C GLY A 533 29.91 21.75 0.72
N ARG A 534 29.24 20.60 0.64
CA ARG A 534 29.53 19.40 1.44
C ARG A 534 30.43 18.40 0.72
N ALA A 535 30.43 18.41 -0.60
CA ALA A 535 31.32 17.61 -1.44
C ALA A 535 32.01 18.49 -2.48
N VAL A 536 33.11 18.01 -3.04
CA VAL A 536 33.77 18.61 -4.20
C VAL A 536 34.16 17.52 -5.18
N VAL A 537 34.18 17.87 -6.47
CA VAL A 537 34.64 17.00 -7.55
C VAL A 537 35.90 17.58 -8.18
N SER A 538 36.92 16.76 -8.36
CA SER A 538 38.14 17.13 -9.07
C SER A 538 37.95 17.07 -10.59
N ALA A 539 38.90 17.60 -11.35
CA ALA A 539 38.85 17.60 -12.82
C ALA A 539 38.83 16.20 -13.44
N ASP A 540 39.40 15.20 -12.75
CA ASP A 540 39.38 13.77 -13.11
C ASP A 540 38.11 13.03 -12.64
N GLY A 541 37.12 13.74 -12.08
CA GLY A 541 35.82 13.18 -11.73
C GLY A 541 35.79 12.41 -10.41
N ILE A 542 36.76 12.66 -9.52
CA ILE A 542 36.82 12.08 -8.19
C ILE A 542 36.09 12.98 -7.19
N TRP A 543 35.12 12.40 -6.49
CA TRP A 543 34.34 13.06 -5.46
C TRP A 543 34.96 12.85 -4.09
N ARG A 544 35.00 13.89 -3.28
CA ARG A 544 35.41 13.83 -1.87
C ARG A 544 34.57 14.76 -1.02
N LEU A 545 34.53 14.52 0.29
CA LEU A 545 33.97 15.48 1.23
C LEU A 545 34.82 16.77 1.23
N ARG A 546 34.16 17.91 1.38
CA ARG A 546 34.85 19.18 1.62
C ARG A 546 35.34 19.20 3.08
N GLY A 547 36.64 19.42 3.29
CA GLY A 547 37.20 19.54 4.64
C GLY A 547 36.89 20.90 5.27
N GLU A 548 36.82 20.96 6.60
CA GLU A 548 36.56 22.20 7.37
C GLU A 548 37.56 23.33 7.09
N THR A 549 38.76 23.02 6.57
CA THR A 549 39.83 23.99 6.25
C THR A 549 39.79 24.58 4.83
N GLU A 550 38.87 24.14 3.97
CA GLU A 550 38.73 24.65 2.58
C GLU A 550 37.52 25.58 2.39
N ALA A 551 36.87 26.00 3.49
CA ALA A 551 35.85 27.05 3.52
C ALA A 551 36.50 28.41 3.84
N GLY A 552 37.29 28.93 2.89
CA GLY A 552 37.90 30.25 2.93
C GLY A 552 37.35 31.14 1.83
#